data_AF-A0A9E2XBA5-F1
#
_entry.id   AF-A0A9E2XBA5-F1
#
_cell.length_a   1.000
_cell.length_b   1.000
_cell.length_c   1.000
_cell.angle_alpha   90.00
_cell.angle_beta   90.00
_cell.angle_gamma   90.00
#
_symmetry.space_group_name_H-M   'P 1'
#
loop_
_entity.id
_entity.type
_entity.pdbx_description
1 polymer ?
#
loop_
_entity_poly.entity_id
_entity_poly.type
_entity_poly.pdbx_seq_one_letter_code
_entity_poly.pdbx_strand_id
1 'polypeptide(L)'
;MGTISRTTIAPGLMAAAFLVSGCQLGQQPPQTSSLQAEDPRKQVEDRKDEVIKQLAHCETGGFGPSERPIYGGRGAYLGRMQFSAQTVISYQMKKDGTQLSRKEAADLAQDYDRAAALAKYMIFDLEEYFHWPLCSRKLAIRDEVAYVKELSLKADAEAAKVEAAKVQTAKAQGK
;
A
#
# COMPACT_ATOMS: atom_id res chain seq x y z
N MET A 1 -42.16 14.14 -32.89
CA MET A 1 -43.61 13.92 -32.73
C MET A 1 -43.83 12.76 -31.77
N GLY A 2 -44.51 13.04 -30.64
CA GLY A 2 -45.20 12.10 -29.76
C GLY A 2 -44.32 11.36 -28.74
N THR A 3 -44.67 11.22 -27.47
CA THR A 3 -45.82 11.72 -26.68
C THR A 3 -45.44 11.61 -25.20
N ILE A 4 -45.87 12.59 -24.40
CA ILE A 4 -45.75 12.66 -22.94
C ILE A 4 -46.81 11.75 -22.31
N SER A 5 -46.47 11.01 -21.25
CA SER A 5 -47.45 10.39 -20.36
C SER A 5 -47.25 10.86 -18.92
N ARG A 6 -48.27 11.59 -18.41
CA ARG A 6 -48.49 11.98 -17.02
C ARG A 6 -49.75 11.25 -16.52
N THR A 7 -49.69 10.60 -15.36
CA THR A 7 -50.84 10.22 -14.51
C THR A 7 -50.30 9.52 -13.26
N THR A 8 -50.78 9.64 -12.02
CA THR A 8 -51.84 10.44 -11.37
C THR A 8 -51.54 10.38 -9.87
N ILE A 9 -51.76 11.48 -9.14
CA ILE A 9 -51.74 11.54 -7.68
C ILE A 9 -53.15 11.20 -7.18
N ALA A 10 -53.28 10.39 -6.12
CA ALA A 10 -54.49 10.35 -5.30
C ALA A 10 -54.15 10.23 -3.80
N PRO A 11 -54.93 10.87 -2.91
CA PRO A 11 -54.57 11.12 -1.53
C PRO A 11 -55.19 10.10 -0.56
N GLY A 12 -54.49 9.81 0.53
CA GLY A 12 -54.99 8.99 1.64
C GLY A 12 -54.59 9.61 2.97
N LEU A 13 -55.45 10.50 3.47
CA LEU A 13 -55.38 11.12 4.79
C LEU A 13 -56.10 10.19 5.77
N MET A 14 -55.39 9.61 6.74
CA MET A 14 -55.99 9.13 7.99
C MET A 14 -55.04 9.48 9.13
N ALA A 15 -55.46 10.48 9.90
CA ALA A 15 -54.91 10.81 11.20
C ALA A 15 -55.48 9.86 12.25
N ALA A 16 -54.62 9.22 13.03
CA ALA A 16 -54.98 8.65 14.31
C ALA A 16 -53.85 8.96 15.31
N ALA A 17 -54.16 9.89 16.22
CA ALA A 17 -53.31 10.23 17.34
C ALA A 17 -53.44 9.14 18.42
N PHE A 18 -52.30 8.62 18.87
CA PHE A 18 -52.17 7.99 20.18
C PHE A 18 -51.00 8.66 20.90
N LEU A 19 -51.35 9.42 21.93
CA LEU A 19 -50.44 9.82 22.99
C LEU A 19 -50.23 8.62 23.91
N VAL A 20 -48.97 8.36 24.29
CA VAL A 20 -48.47 8.14 25.67
C VAL A 20 -47.20 7.27 25.65
N SER A 21 -46.31 7.62 26.57
CA SER A 21 -45.13 6.89 27.07
C SER A 21 -43.80 7.19 26.39
N GLY A 22 -42.98 7.90 27.15
CA GLY A 22 -41.69 8.42 26.74
C GLY A 22 -40.62 7.36 26.56
N CYS A 23 -39.71 7.69 25.64
CA CYS A 23 -38.30 7.37 25.73
C CYS A 23 -37.57 8.68 25.41
N GLN A 24 -36.67 9.09 26.31
CA GLN A 24 -35.73 10.18 26.05
C GLN A 24 -34.89 9.83 24.83
N LEU A 25 -35.26 10.35 23.67
CA LEU A 25 -34.38 10.46 22.51
C LEU A 25 -33.42 11.62 22.76
N GLY A 26 -32.48 11.40 23.68
CA GLY A 26 -31.18 12.03 23.57
C GLY A 26 -30.58 11.54 22.25
N GLN A 27 -30.75 12.32 21.18
CA GLN A 27 -29.99 12.13 19.96
C GLN A 27 -28.53 12.43 20.29
N GLN A 28 -27.82 11.40 20.73
CA GLN A 28 -26.38 11.35 20.60
C GLN A 28 -26.09 11.59 19.11
N PRO A 29 -25.28 12.60 18.73
CA PRO A 29 -24.87 12.75 17.35
C PRO A 29 -24.28 11.40 16.91
N PRO A 30 -24.53 10.96 15.67
CA PRO A 30 -23.96 9.73 15.17
C PRO A 30 -22.47 9.78 15.48
N GLN A 31 -22.00 8.78 16.23
CA GLN A 31 -20.59 8.50 16.39
C GLN A 31 -20.08 8.34 14.96
N THR A 32 -19.56 9.43 14.39
CA THR A 32 -18.74 9.37 13.19
C THR A 32 -17.75 8.29 13.52
N SER A 33 -17.86 7.15 12.84
CA SER A 33 -16.92 6.05 12.92
C SER A 33 -15.57 6.72 13.03
N SER A 34 -14.91 6.57 14.18
CA SER A 34 -13.56 7.06 14.34
C SER A 34 -12.83 6.44 13.18
N LEU A 35 -12.49 7.26 12.19
CA LEU A 35 -11.47 6.91 11.22
C LEU A 35 -10.29 6.59 12.14
N GLN A 36 -10.08 5.30 12.41
CA GLN A 36 -8.94 4.86 13.18
C GLN A 36 -7.77 5.46 12.42
N ALA A 37 -7.04 6.36 13.07
CA ALA A 37 -5.85 6.93 12.49
C ALA A 37 -5.01 5.74 11.99
N GLU A 38 -4.87 5.64 10.68
CA GLU A 38 -4.16 4.53 10.06
C GLU A 38 -2.74 4.51 10.62
N ASP A 39 -2.23 3.33 10.95
CA ASP A 39 -0.88 3.17 11.48
C ASP A 39 0.11 3.90 10.55
N PRO A 40 0.83 4.93 11.01
CA PRO A 40 1.75 5.69 10.17
C PRO A 40 2.79 4.81 9.46
N ARG A 41 3.19 3.69 10.07
CA ARG A 41 4.12 2.73 9.44
C ARG A 41 3.45 1.95 8.31
N LYS A 42 2.16 1.63 8.45
CA LYS A 42 1.40 1.00 7.38
C LYS A 42 1.29 1.91 6.17
N GLN A 43 1.09 3.22 6.37
CA GLN A 43 1.06 4.19 5.26
C GLN A 43 2.38 4.23 4.48
N VAL A 44 3.53 4.13 5.18
CA VAL A 44 4.85 4.05 4.56
C VAL A 44 4.97 2.81 3.69
N GLU A 45 4.63 1.63 4.21
CA GLU A 45 4.72 0.38 3.47
C GLU A 45 3.72 0.32 2.30
N ASP A 46 2.50 0.82 2.48
CA ASP A 46 1.52 0.91 1.40
C ASP A 46 2.03 1.82 0.26
N ARG A 47 2.74 2.92 0.60
CA ARG A 47 3.36 3.77 -0.42
C ARG A 47 4.48 3.06 -1.15
N LYS A 48 5.36 2.34 -0.43
CA LYS A 48 6.42 1.52 -1.06
C LYS A 48 5.81 0.48 -2.00
N ASP A 49 4.75 -0.19 -1.57
CA ASP A 49 4.03 -1.20 -2.36
C ASP A 49 3.45 -0.63 -3.64
N GLU A 50 2.87 0.56 -3.57
CA GLU A 50 2.32 1.23 -4.75
C GLU A 50 3.41 1.57 -5.77
N VAL A 51 4.57 2.08 -5.32
CA VAL A 51 5.72 2.34 -6.20
C VAL A 51 6.20 1.05 -6.88
N ILE A 52 6.24 -0.08 -6.17
CA ILE A 52 6.62 -1.36 -6.77
C ILE A 52 5.59 -1.89 -7.78
N LYS A 53 4.28 -1.72 -7.51
CA LYS A 53 3.23 -2.07 -8.48
C LYS A 53 3.37 -1.23 -9.74
N GLN A 54 3.62 0.06 -9.61
CA GLN A 54 3.85 0.96 -10.74
C GLN A 54 5.12 0.60 -11.51
N LEU A 55 6.20 0.23 -10.82
CA LEU A 55 7.41 -0.28 -11.44
C LEU A 55 7.14 -1.53 -12.26
N ALA A 56 6.50 -2.55 -11.66
CA ALA A 56 6.14 -3.79 -12.35
C ALA A 56 5.27 -3.53 -13.59
N HIS A 57 4.28 -2.62 -13.46
CA HIS A 57 3.44 -2.21 -14.58
C HIS A 57 4.24 -1.50 -15.67
N CYS A 58 5.20 -0.63 -15.33
CA CYS A 58 6.06 0.01 -16.31
C CYS A 58 6.97 -0.97 -17.04
N GLU A 59 7.55 -1.94 -16.32
CA GLU A 59 8.50 -2.92 -16.85
C GLU A 59 7.85 -3.98 -17.75
N THR A 60 6.66 -4.47 -17.37
CA THR A 60 6.05 -5.64 -18.03
C THR A 60 4.56 -5.48 -18.35
N GLY A 61 3.95 -4.34 -18.05
CA GLY A 61 2.55 -4.06 -18.34
C GLY A 61 1.55 -4.57 -17.30
N GLY A 62 1.99 -5.09 -16.15
CA GLY A 62 1.10 -5.50 -15.06
C GLY A 62 1.82 -5.82 -13.75
N PHE A 63 1.05 -6.08 -12.69
CA PHE A 63 1.54 -6.48 -11.36
C PHE A 63 0.86 -7.77 -10.87
N GLY A 64 1.37 -8.38 -9.79
CA GLY A 64 0.84 -9.61 -9.19
C GLY A 64 1.52 -10.90 -9.65
N PRO A 65 1.06 -12.10 -9.27
CA PRO A 65 1.59 -13.36 -9.81
C PRO A 65 1.37 -13.49 -11.33
N SER A 66 2.18 -14.29 -12.02
CA SER A 66 2.01 -14.63 -13.44
C SER A 66 1.98 -16.14 -13.60
N GLU A 67 1.01 -16.66 -14.36
CA GLU A 67 0.88 -18.10 -14.63
C GLU A 67 2.01 -18.63 -15.52
N ARG A 68 2.60 -17.76 -16.34
CA ARG A 68 3.71 -18.07 -17.23
C ARG A 68 4.94 -17.23 -16.87
N PRO A 69 6.16 -17.79 -17.01
CA PRO A 69 7.38 -17.01 -16.85
C PRO A 69 7.41 -15.82 -17.81
N ILE A 70 7.92 -14.69 -17.32
CA ILE A 70 8.08 -13.46 -18.09
C ILE A 70 9.56 -13.28 -18.41
N TYR A 71 9.86 -13.01 -19.68
CA TYR A 71 11.22 -12.83 -20.17
C TYR A 71 11.30 -11.53 -20.97
N GLY A 72 12.33 -10.73 -20.74
CA GLY A 72 12.69 -9.61 -21.61
C GLY A 72 14.14 -9.68 -22.07
N GLY A 73 14.50 -8.82 -23.03
CA GLY A 73 15.86 -8.73 -23.56
C GLY A 73 16.40 -10.08 -24.04
N ARG A 74 15.60 -10.87 -24.78
CA ARG A 74 15.92 -12.23 -25.22
C ARG A 74 16.24 -13.22 -24.07
N GLY A 75 15.61 -13.03 -22.91
CA GLY A 75 15.76 -13.92 -21.74
C GLY A 75 16.81 -13.46 -20.73
N ALA A 76 17.46 -12.32 -20.95
CA ALA A 76 18.40 -11.75 -19.99
C ALA A 76 17.72 -11.18 -18.72
N TYR A 77 16.45 -10.78 -18.85
CA TYR A 77 15.66 -10.18 -17.79
C TYR A 77 14.43 -11.04 -17.49
N LEU A 78 14.09 -11.14 -16.20
CA LEU A 78 13.20 -12.15 -15.66
C LEU A 78 12.11 -11.50 -14.78
N GLY A 79 10.89 -12.02 -14.93
CA GLY A 79 9.74 -11.66 -14.10
C GLY A 79 9.25 -10.23 -14.27
N ARG A 80 8.32 -9.82 -13.40
CA ARG A 80 7.65 -8.51 -13.51
C ARG A 80 8.55 -7.33 -13.26
N MET A 81 9.59 -7.52 -12.47
CA MET A 81 10.60 -6.51 -12.16
C MET A 81 11.77 -6.58 -13.13
N GLN A 82 11.72 -7.42 -14.18
CA GLN A 82 12.75 -7.47 -15.22
C GLN A 82 14.18 -7.56 -14.65
N PHE A 83 14.37 -8.35 -13.61
CA PHE A 83 15.68 -8.53 -12.99
C PHE A 83 16.61 -9.37 -13.86
N SER A 84 17.91 -9.10 -13.81
CA SER A 84 18.90 -10.09 -14.22
C SER A 84 19.13 -11.11 -13.08
N ALA A 85 19.43 -12.37 -13.40
CA ALA A 85 19.74 -13.37 -12.39
C ALA A 85 20.95 -12.97 -11.51
N GLN A 86 21.96 -12.31 -12.11
CA GLN A 86 23.13 -11.83 -11.37
C GLN A 86 22.75 -10.76 -10.35
N THR A 87 21.86 -9.83 -10.71
CA THR A 87 21.33 -8.81 -9.80
C THR A 87 20.68 -9.50 -8.61
N VAL A 88 19.79 -10.47 -8.84
CA VAL A 88 19.11 -11.20 -7.75
C VAL A 88 20.11 -11.87 -6.81
N ILE A 89 21.11 -12.57 -7.34
CA ILE A 89 22.16 -13.22 -6.52
C ILE A 89 22.87 -12.18 -5.64
N SER A 90 23.33 -11.08 -6.25
CA SER A 90 24.12 -10.07 -5.55
C SER A 90 23.30 -9.35 -4.45
N TYR A 91 22.06 -8.96 -4.74
CA TYR A 91 21.24 -8.24 -3.76
C TYR A 91 20.62 -9.14 -2.71
N GLN A 92 20.32 -10.40 -3.03
CA GLN A 92 19.89 -11.36 -2.03
C GLN A 92 21.02 -11.63 -1.02
N MET A 93 22.24 -11.86 -1.50
CA MET A 93 23.43 -11.98 -0.65
C MET A 93 23.64 -10.72 0.18
N LYS A 94 23.47 -9.52 -0.40
CA LYS A 94 23.60 -8.25 0.34
C LYS A 94 22.50 -8.06 1.39
N LYS A 95 21.28 -8.54 1.13
CA LYS A 95 20.11 -8.35 1.99
C LYS A 95 20.15 -9.22 3.25
N ASP A 96 20.50 -10.50 3.11
CA ASP A 96 20.45 -11.45 4.22
C ASP A 96 21.52 -12.54 4.20
N GLY A 97 22.56 -12.39 3.36
CA GLY A 97 23.66 -13.35 3.28
C GLY A 97 23.32 -14.64 2.53
N THR A 98 22.13 -14.76 1.95
CA THR A 98 21.74 -15.96 1.21
C THR A 98 22.45 -16.03 -0.13
N GLN A 99 23.27 -17.07 -0.34
CA GLN A 99 23.88 -17.35 -1.63
C GLN A 99 22.96 -18.21 -2.49
N LEU A 100 22.40 -17.61 -3.54
CA LEU A 100 21.56 -18.32 -4.52
C LEU A 100 22.39 -18.87 -5.67
N SER A 101 22.03 -20.06 -6.14
CA SER A 101 22.41 -20.53 -7.48
C SER A 101 21.71 -19.70 -8.56
N ARG A 102 22.20 -19.79 -9.80
CA ARG A 102 21.55 -19.13 -10.95
C ARG A 102 20.09 -19.56 -11.15
N LYS A 103 19.77 -20.83 -10.88
CA LYS A 103 18.41 -21.35 -11.00
C LYS A 103 17.50 -20.74 -9.93
N GLU A 104 17.91 -20.77 -8.66
CA GLU A 104 17.11 -20.20 -7.57
C GLU A 104 16.91 -18.69 -7.73
N ALA A 105 17.92 -17.99 -8.24
CA ALA A 105 17.82 -16.58 -8.58
C ALA A 105 16.83 -16.31 -9.71
N ALA A 106 16.79 -17.18 -10.74
CA ALA A 106 15.81 -17.08 -11.80
C ALA A 106 14.39 -17.37 -11.29
N ASP A 107 14.23 -18.39 -10.44
CA ASP A 107 12.95 -18.74 -9.83
C ASP A 107 12.45 -17.60 -8.91
N LEU A 108 13.34 -16.98 -8.12
CA LEU A 108 13.02 -15.79 -7.32
C LEU A 108 12.61 -14.61 -8.21
N ALA A 109 13.34 -14.34 -9.29
CA ALA A 109 13.02 -13.23 -10.19
C ALA A 109 11.62 -13.38 -10.82
N GLN A 110 11.17 -14.61 -11.09
CA GLN A 110 9.84 -14.89 -11.64
C GLN A 110 8.72 -14.83 -10.59
N ASP A 111 9.05 -15.06 -9.31
CA ASP A 111 8.11 -14.92 -8.20
C ASP A 111 7.86 -13.44 -7.90
N TYR A 112 6.61 -13.01 -8.07
CA TYR A 112 6.25 -11.59 -7.92
C TYR A 112 6.50 -11.06 -6.51
N ASP A 113 6.10 -11.78 -5.47
CA ASP A 113 6.16 -11.27 -4.10
C ASP A 113 7.61 -11.21 -3.62
N ARG A 114 8.41 -12.23 -3.96
CA ARG A 114 9.84 -12.26 -3.64
C ARG A 114 10.62 -11.22 -4.43
N ALA A 115 10.35 -11.07 -5.72
CA ALA A 115 10.98 -10.03 -6.53
C ALA A 115 10.56 -8.62 -6.09
N ALA A 116 9.29 -8.41 -5.71
CA ALA A 116 8.80 -7.16 -5.14
C ALA A 116 9.53 -6.81 -3.85
N ALA A 117 9.66 -7.76 -2.93
CA ALA A 117 10.38 -7.55 -1.68
C ALA A 117 11.86 -7.18 -1.93
N LEU A 118 12.53 -7.85 -2.87
CA LEU A 118 13.90 -7.52 -3.23
C LEU A 118 14.01 -6.13 -3.89
N ALA A 119 13.08 -5.78 -4.77
CA ALA A 119 13.02 -4.45 -5.37
C ALA A 119 12.77 -3.35 -4.33
N LYS A 120 11.89 -3.57 -3.34
CA LYS A 120 11.70 -2.63 -2.22
C LYS A 120 13.00 -2.38 -1.47
N TYR A 121 13.72 -3.45 -1.11
CA TYR A 121 15.02 -3.35 -0.46
C TYR A 121 16.01 -2.53 -1.28
N MET A 122 16.13 -2.82 -2.58
CA MET A 122 17.03 -2.09 -3.47
C MET A 122 16.66 -0.60 -3.58
N ILE A 123 15.38 -0.29 -3.72
CA ILE A 123 14.91 1.08 -3.97
C ILE A 123 14.90 1.93 -2.71
N PHE A 124 14.34 1.42 -1.61
CA PHE A 124 14.07 2.22 -0.42
C PHE A 124 15.14 2.10 0.65
N ASP A 125 15.81 0.95 0.77
CA ASP A 125 16.81 0.74 1.81
C ASP A 125 18.23 1.07 1.31
N LEU A 126 18.49 0.82 0.02
CA LEU A 126 19.78 1.11 -0.61
C LEU A 126 19.77 2.38 -1.48
N GLU A 127 18.60 2.96 -1.74
CA GLU A 127 18.42 4.10 -2.67
C GLU A 127 18.93 3.79 -4.11
N GLU A 128 18.99 2.51 -4.50
CA GLU A 128 19.52 2.03 -5.78
C GLU A 128 18.41 1.84 -6.84
N TYR A 129 17.62 2.87 -7.09
CA TYR A 129 16.54 2.82 -8.09
C TYR A 129 17.03 2.82 -9.55
N PHE A 130 18.31 3.03 -9.81
CA PHE A 130 18.90 3.16 -11.15
C PHE A 130 19.03 1.82 -11.90
N HIS A 131 18.78 0.68 -11.25
CA HIS A 131 18.72 -0.64 -11.91
C HIS A 131 17.57 -0.74 -12.94
N TRP A 132 16.61 0.17 -12.88
CA TRP A 132 15.50 0.31 -13.83
C TRP A 132 15.55 1.66 -14.54
N PRO A 133 16.56 1.96 -15.36
CA PRO A 133 16.88 3.33 -15.76
C PRO A 133 15.75 4.05 -16.50
N LEU A 134 14.96 3.33 -17.31
CA LEU A 134 13.84 3.93 -18.04
C LEU A 134 12.62 4.13 -17.14
N CYS A 135 12.17 3.08 -16.46
CA CYS A 135 10.99 3.14 -15.62
C CYS A 135 11.20 3.99 -14.36
N SER A 136 12.40 3.97 -13.78
CA SER A 136 12.74 4.81 -12.63
C SER A 136 12.61 6.30 -12.93
N ARG A 137 13.09 6.74 -14.11
CA ARG A 137 12.89 8.13 -14.57
C ARG A 137 11.42 8.45 -14.86
N LYS A 138 10.73 7.54 -15.55
CA LYS A 138 9.32 7.74 -15.93
C LYS A 138 8.40 7.87 -14.71
N LEU A 139 8.70 7.12 -13.65
CA LEU A 139 7.93 7.09 -12.40
C LEU A 139 8.47 8.06 -11.33
N ALA A 140 9.53 8.82 -11.65
CA ALA A 140 10.20 9.70 -10.70
C ALA A 140 10.55 9.00 -9.36
N ILE A 141 11.05 7.75 -9.40
CA ILE A 141 11.26 6.92 -8.19
C ILE A 141 12.18 7.61 -7.17
N ARG A 142 13.14 8.43 -7.61
CA ARG A 142 13.97 9.22 -6.70
C ARG A 142 13.15 10.13 -5.79
N ASP A 143 12.14 10.80 -6.36
CA ASP A 143 11.31 11.74 -5.63
C ASP A 143 10.36 10.98 -4.68
N GLU A 144 9.91 9.79 -5.09
CA GLU A 144 9.17 8.85 -4.23
C GLU A 144 10.00 8.33 -3.05
N VAL A 145 11.28 8.01 -3.25
CA VAL A 145 12.18 7.62 -2.17
C VAL A 145 12.32 8.76 -1.15
N ALA A 146 12.50 10.00 -1.61
CA ALA A 146 12.55 11.16 -0.73
C ALA A 146 11.25 11.33 0.06
N TYR A 147 10.10 11.21 -0.61
CA TYR A 147 8.79 11.30 0.03
C TYR A 147 8.56 10.20 1.07
N VAL A 148 8.86 8.94 0.74
CA VAL A 148 8.75 7.80 1.67
C VAL A 148 9.66 7.97 2.88
N LYS A 149 10.84 8.56 2.72
CA LYS A 149 11.76 8.87 3.82
C LYS A 149 11.18 9.91 4.77
N GLU A 150 10.58 10.97 4.24
CA GLU A 150 9.87 11.96 5.05
C GLU A 150 8.68 11.35 5.80
N LEU A 151 7.90 10.48 5.15
CA LEU A 151 6.81 9.76 5.80
C LEU A 151 7.32 8.86 6.93
N SER A 152 8.42 8.14 6.70
CA SER A 152 9.04 7.25 7.70
C SER A 152 9.49 8.02 8.94
N LEU A 153 10.15 9.18 8.74
CA LEU A 153 10.57 10.04 9.85
C LEU A 153 9.40 10.57 10.68
N LYS A 154 8.29 10.92 10.02
CA LYS A 154 7.06 11.34 10.72
C LYS A 154 6.44 10.17 11.50
N ALA A 155 6.35 9.00 10.88
CA ALA A 155 5.82 7.79 11.50
C ALA A 155 6.60 7.40 12.77
N ASP A 156 7.93 7.45 12.72
CA ASP A 156 8.77 7.15 13.89
C ASP A 156 8.64 8.21 14.99
N ALA A 157 8.53 9.50 14.63
CA ALA A 157 8.29 10.56 15.59
C ALA A 157 6.93 10.42 16.29
N GLU A 158 5.89 9.98 15.58
CA GLU A 158 4.57 9.70 16.14
C GLU A 158 4.58 8.48 17.06
N ALA A 159 5.25 7.40 16.65
CA ALA A 159 5.43 6.21 17.48
C ALA A 159 6.16 6.55 18.80
N ALA A 160 7.22 7.37 18.73
CA ALA A 160 7.96 7.81 19.92
C ALA A 160 7.08 8.66 20.87
N LYS A 161 6.20 9.52 20.35
CA LYS A 161 5.24 10.28 21.17
C LYS A 161 4.25 9.36 21.88
N VAL A 162 3.75 8.34 21.18
CA VAL A 162 2.82 7.36 21.75
C VAL A 162 3.51 6.56 22.86
N GLU A 163 4.76 6.14 22.67
CA GLU A 163 5.54 5.45 23.70
C GLU A 163 5.78 6.34 24.93
N ALA A 164 6.19 7.59 24.72
CA ALA A 164 6.41 8.55 25.81
C ALA A 164 5.13 8.81 26.63
N ALA A 165 3.98 8.95 25.97
CA ALA A 165 2.68 9.13 26.63
C ALA A 165 2.27 7.90 27.47
N LYS A 166 2.54 6.69 26.98
CA LYS A 166 2.32 5.45 27.75
C LYS A 166 3.17 5.41 29.02
N VAL A 167 4.45 5.77 28.94
CA VAL A 167 5.36 5.82 30.10
C VAL A 167 4.88 6.85 31.14
N GLN A 168 4.41 8.02 30.70
CA GLN A 168 3.86 9.04 31.60
C GLN A 168 2.57 8.57 32.30
N THR A 169 1.69 7.90 31.56
CA THR A 169 0.42 7.37 32.09
C THR A 169 0.67 6.24 33.10
N ALA A 170 1.63 5.34 32.83
CA ALA A 170 2.03 4.28 33.75
C ALA A 170 2.62 4.84 35.07
N LYS A 171 3.41 5.91 35.00
CA LYS A 171 3.91 6.61 36.20
C LYS A 171 2.81 7.30 37.01
N ALA A 172 1.75 7.77 36.36
CA ALA A 172 0.62 8.41 37.03
C ALA A 172 -0.31 7.40 37.74
N GLN A 173 -0.36 6.15 37.28
CA GLN A 173 -1.21 5.10 37.85
C GLN A 173 -0.54 4.25 38.94
N GLY A 174 0.79 4.32 39.07
CA GLY A 174 1.56 3.61 40.09
C GLY A 174 1.83 4.39 41.37
N LYS A 175 1.02 5.40 41.69
CA LYS A 175 1.17 6.27 42.86
C LYS A 175 -0.10 6.29 43.71
#